data_AF-A0A4D7K5X7-F1
#
_entry.id   AF-A0A4D7K5X7-F1
#
_cell.length_a   1.000
_cell.length_b   1.000
_cell.length_c   1.000
_cell.angle_alpha   90.00
_cell.angle_beta   90.00
_cell.angle_gamma   90.00
#
_symmetry.space_group_name_H-M   'P 1'
#
loop_
_entity.id
_entity.type
_entity.pdbx_description
1 polymer ?
#
loop_
_entity_poly.entity_id
_entity_poly.type
_entity_poly.pdbx_seq_one_letter_code
_entity_poly.pdbx_strand_id
1 'polypeptide(L)'
;MDDLEKLKSEFDLKELQLQALLEVTQAINENLPEKSLYKIFEFTLRVNLRFSGLALFVNEYNWNLKSSFGIKNPDLESEPPIHHVNLVAPTFVNGVENPFFDQFNWVIPVRHKENLLALLYIRDSTIAGEGDVSEGVFSFTQTLANLLLVAIENKKLARKELKRQAMKRELEIARDVQHYLFPDELRHDDKVIMNAFYLPHQNVGGDYYDYIPTVNDHQFIFCIADVSGKGVPAALLMSNFQAALRTLVRRTTDLEEIVNDLNLHIFQSANGQNFITFFIGLVDLEKDNLVYVNCGHNPL
;
A
#
# COMPACT_ATOMS: atom_id res chain seq x y z
N MET A 1 3.56 59.90 13.08
CA MET A 1 3.64 59.65 11.62
C MET A 1 4.24 58.27 11.40
N ASP A 2 5.36 57.97 12.09
CA ASP A 2 6.01 56.65 12.13
C ASP A 2 5.09 55.49 12.55
N ASP A 3 4.27 55.68 13.61
CA ASP A 3 3.36 54.62 14.09
C ASP A 3 2.23 54.27 13.11
N LEU A 4 1.76 55.26 12.32
CA LEU A 4 0.68 55.06 11.36
C LEU A 4 1.17 54.29 10.12
N GLU A 5 2.40 54.57 9.68
CA GLU A 5 3.04 53.83 8.58
C GLU A 5 3.38 52.40 8.98
N LYS A 6 3.86 52.19 10.21
CA LYS A 6 4.10 50.84 10.76
C LYS A 6 2.82 50.03 10.87
N LEU A 7 1.74 50.60 11.40
CA LEU A 7 0.44 49.94 11.52
C LEU A 7 -0.16 49.58 10.15
N LYS A 8 0.00 50.46 9.16
CA LYS A 8 -0.46 50.21 7.79
C LYS A 8 0.32 49.06 7.14
N SER A 9 1.63 49.03 7.28
CA SER A 9 2.47 47.93 6.78
C SER A 9 2.11 46.59 7.42
N GLU A 10 1.83 46.57 8.73
CA GLU A 10 1.39 45.37 9.45
C GLU A 10 0.00 44.88 8.98
N PHE A 11 -0.93 45.81 8.74
CA PHE A 11 -2.24 45.50 8.18
C PHE A 11 -2.15 44.88 6.77
N ASP A 12 -1.38 45.50 5.88
CA ASP A 12 -1.17 45.01 4.50
C ASP A 12 -0.56 43.59 4.51
N LEU A 13 0.39 43.32 5.40
CA LEU A 13 0.98 41.99 5.57
C LEU A 13 -0.06 40.96 6.04
N LYS A 14 -0.93 41.32 6.99
CA LYS A 14 -2.00 40.43 7.48
C LYS A 14 -3.02 40.10 6.41
N GLU A 15 -3.35 41.05 5.54
CA GLU A 15 -4.24 40.83 4.41
C GLU A 15 -3.64 39.83 3.40
N LEU A 16 -2.35 39.98 3.08
CA LEU A 16 -1.63 39.04 2.21
C LEU A 16 -1.53 37.63 2.81
N GLN A 17 -1.29 37.52 4.12
CA GLN A 17 -1.31 36.25 4.85
C GLN A 17 -2.69 35.58 4.77
N LEU A 18 -3.77 36.34 4.94
CA LEU A 18 -5.13 35.82 4.84
C LEU A 18 -5.42 35.31 3.43
N GLN A 19 -5.07 36.08 2.39
CA GLN A 19 -5.26 35.67 1.00
C GLN A 19 -4.48 34.38 0.68
N ALA A 20 -3.23 34.29 1.13
CA ALA A 20 -2.41 33.10 0.95
C ALA A 20 -3.01 31.85 1.61
N LEU A 21 -3.54 32.00 2.82
CA LEU A 21 -4.20 30.91 3.52
C LEU A 21 -5.46 30.45 2.77
N LEU A 22 -6.26 31.38 2.26
CA LEU A 22 -7.48 31.08 1.52
C LEU A 22 -7.19 30.33 0.21
N GLU A 23 -6.21 30.79 -0.58
CA GLU A 23 -5.82 30.15 -1.85
C GLU A 23 -5.40 28.69 -1.66
N VAL A 24 -4.50 28.43 -0.70
CA VAL A 24 -4.02 27.07 -0.40
C VAL A 24 -5.15 26.20 0.16
N THR A 25 -5.98 26.73 1.05
CA THR A 25 -7.09 25.98 1.65
C THR A 25 -8.15 25.63 0.61
N GLN A 26 -8.48 26.55 -0.29
CA GLN A 26 -9.41 26.30 -1.38
C GLN A 26 -8.88 25.21 -2.33
N ALA A 27 -7.60 25.30 -2.70
CA ALA A 27 -6.94 24.29 -3.52
C ALA A 27 -6.97 22.88 -2.88
N ILE A 28 -6.79 22.80 -1.56
CA ILE A 28 -6.90 21.56 -0.79
C ILE A 28 -8.34 21.03 -0.84
N ASN A 29 -9.34 21.89 -0.60
CA ASN A 29 -10.76 21.52 -0.59
C ASN A 29 -11.28 21.08 -1.96
N GLU A 30 -10.79 21.68 -3.05
CA GLU A 30 -11.07 21.25 -4.43
C GLU A 30 -10.38 19.93 -4.80
N ASN A 31 -9.66 19.30 -3.86
CA ASN A 31 -9.00 18.01 -4.00
C ASN A 31 -8.04 17.96 -5.20
N LEU A 32 -7.36 19.08 -5.48
CA LEU A 32 -6.45 19.19 -6.62
C LEU A 32 -5.29 18.17 -6.55
N PRO A 33 -4.71 17.79 -7.70
CA PRO A 33 -3.54 16.91 -7.73
C PRO A 33 -2.38 17.47 -6.89
N GLU A 34 -1.58 16.58 -6.30
CA GLU A 34 -0.43 16.95 -5.45
C GLU A 34 0.52 17.95 -6.14
N LYS A 35 0.84 17.73 -7.42
CA LYS A 35 1.65 18.66 -8.21
C LYS A 35 1.04 20.06 -8.30
N SER A 36 -0.28 20.17 -8.38
CA SER A 36 -0.98 21.45 -8.43
C SER A 36 -0.95 22.15 -7.07
N LEU A 37 -1.09 21.39 -5.98
CA LEU A 37 -1.00 21.93 -4.61
C LEU A 37 0.38 22.56 -4.35
N TYR A 38 1.47 21.88 -4.73
CA TYR A 38 2.81 22.46 -4.63
C TYR A 38 2.99 23.73 -5.48
N LYS A 39 2.45 23.76 -6.70
CA LYS A 39 2.51 24.95 -7.57
C LYS A 39 1.73 26.14 -7.00
N ILE A 40 0.55 25.88 -6.42
CA ILE A 40 -0.26 26.93 -5.79
C ILE A 40 0.47 27.46 -4.57
N PHE A 41 0.97 26.58 -3.69
CA PHE A 41 1.79 26.98 -2.56
C PHE A 41 3.00 27.84 -2.97
N GLU A 42 3.73 27.42 -3.99
CA GLU A 42 4.86 28.16 -4.55
C GLU A 42 4.46 29.57 -5.02
N PHE A 43 3.38 29.64 -5.81
CA PHE A 43 2.86 30.89 -6.36
C PHE A 43 2.39 31.82 -5.25
N THR A 44 1.62 31.29 -4.31
CA THR A 44 1.09 32.01 -3.15
C THR A 44 2.22 32.61 -2.31
N LEU A 45 3.28 31.84 -2.00
CA LEU A 45 4.42 32.35 -1.26
C LEU A 45 5.21 33.41 -2.03
N ARG A 46 5.35 33.25 -3.35
CA ARG A 46 6.03 34.22 -4.21
C ARG A 46 5.28 35.55 -4.28
N VAL A 47 3.96 35.51 -4.50
CA VAL A 47 3.13 36.70 -4.74
C VAL A 47 2.77 37.39 -3.43
N ASN A 48 2.34 36.64 -2.42
CA ASN A 48 1.77 37.22 -1.20
C ASN A 48 2.82 37.49 -0.13
N LEU A 49 3.88 36.67 -0.03
CA LEU A 49 4.95 36.88 0.96
C LEU A 49 6.24 37.48 0.38
N ARG A 50 6.26 37.75 -0.95
CA ARG A 50 7.36 38.45 -1.66
C ARG A 50 8.75 37.85 -1.48
N PHE A 51 8.85 36.55 -1.20
CA PHE A 51 10.14 35.87 -1.19
C PHE A 51 10.75 35.90 -2.58
N SER A 52 12.08 36.09 -2.64
CA SER A 52 12.84 36.15 -3.89
C SER A 52 13.41 34.79 -4.32
N GLY A 53 13.36 33.80 -3.43
CA GLY A 53 13.71 32.42 -3.71
C GLY A 53 13.16 31.46 -2.67
N LEU A 54 12.90 30.22 -3.07
CA LEU A 54 12.36 29.16 -2.23
C LEU A 54 12.84 27.79 -2.70
N ALA A 55 13.07 26.88 -1.75
CA ALA A 55 13.19 25.45 -1.99
C ALA A 55 12.46 24.66 -0.89
N LEU A 56 11.49 23.82 -1.28
CA LEU A 56 10.75 22.94 -0.38
C LEU A 56 11.23 21.50 -0.55
N PHE A 57 11.96 20.99 0.44
CA PHE A 57 12.34 19.58 0.52
C PHE A 57 11.35 18.84 1.39
N VAL A 58 10.75 17.77 0.88
CA VAL A 58 9.82 16.91 1.62
C VAL A 58 10.45 15.54 1.84
N ASN A 59 10.34 15.03 3.06
CA ASN A 59 10.85 13.72 3.44
C ASN A 59 9.81 12.63 3.10
N GLU A 60 10.07 11.86 2.06
CA GLU A 60 9.27 10.71 1.63
C GLU A 60 10.17 9.46 1.59
N TYR A 61 10.67 9.03 2.75
CA TYR A 61 11.77 8.06 2.93
C TYR A 61 13.14 8.62 2.55
N ASN A 62 13.21 9.40 1.47
CA ASN A 62 14.34 10.24 1.09
C ASN A 62 13.89 11.69 0.95
N TRP A 63 14.85 12.62 1.01
CA TRP A 63 14.58 14.04 0.78
C TRP A 63 14.38 14.32 -0.71
N ASN A 64 13.27 14.99 -1.04
CA ASN A 64 12.93 15.33 -2.41
C ASN A 64 12.59 16.81 -2.53
N LEU A 65 13.20 17.52 -3.47
CA LEU A 65 12.81 18.88 -3.83
C LEU A 65 11.45 18.86 -4.55
N LYS A 66 10.38 19.28 -3.88
CA LYS A 66 9.00 19.24 -4.41
C LYS A 66 8.56 20.54 -5.07
N SER A 67 9.11 21.66 -4.63
CA SER A 67 8.84 22.99 -5.19
C SER A 67 10.05 23.89 -5.01
N SER A 68 10.27 24.75 -5.98
CA SER A 68 11.39 25.67 -5.97
C SER A 68 11.18 26.86 -6.89
N PHE A 69 11.62 28.04 -6.48
CA PHE A 69 11.73 29.18 -7.38
C PHE A 69 12.85 30.13 -7.00
N GLY A 70 13.26 30.99 -7.94
CA GLY A 70 14.34 31.95 -7.71
C GLY A 70 15.72 31.30 -7.49
N ILE A 71 15.87 30.01 -7.79
CA ILE A 71 17.12 29.27 -7.56
C ILE A 71 18.09 29.52 -8.73
N LYS A 72 19.35 29.83 -8.43
CA LYS A 72 20.46 29.74 -9.36
C LYS A 72 20.99 28.31 -9.33
N ASN A 73 21.10 27.66 -10.49
CA ASN A 73 21.52 26.25 -10.63
C ASN A 73 20.64 25.28 -9.80
N PRO A 74 19.47 24.87 -10.31
CA PRO A 74 18.63 23.90 -9.61
C PRO A 74 19.35 22.55 -9.54
N ASP A 75 19.88 22.23 -8.37
CA ASP A 75 20.38 20.89 -8.07
C ASP A 75 19.22 20.04 -7.55
N LEU A 76 18.76 19.11 -8.37
CA LEU A 76 17.64 18.20 -8.07
C LEU A 76 18.09 16.98 -7.26
N GLU A 77 19.40 16.75 -7.13
CA GLU A 77 19.98 15.59 -6.44
C GLU A 77 20.53 15.94 -5.05
N SER A 78 20.71 17.24 -4.75
CA SER A 78 21.13 17.72 -3.44
C SER A 78 20.14 17.32 -2.34
N GLU A 79 20.63 16.69 -1.28
CA GLU A 79 19.88 16.49 -0.04
C GLU A 79 20.11 17.64 0.96
N PRO A 80 19.13 17.96 1.83
CA PRO A 80 19.33 18.88 2.92
C PRO A 80 20.53 18.50 3.80
N PRO A 81 21.34 19.47 4.28
CA PRO A 81 22.43 19.20 5.19
C PRO A 81 21.96 18.47 6.45
N ILE A 82 22.74 17.49 6.92
CA ILE A 82 22.37 16.63 8.06
C ILE A 82 22.04 17.45 9.31
N HIS A 83 22.76 18.55 9.56
CA HIS A 83 22.52 19.41 10.72
C HIS A 83 21.18 20.16 10.64
N HIS A 84 20.61 20.35 9.45
CA HIS A 84 19.28 20.95 9.28
C HIS A 84 18.12 19.97 9.56
N VAL A 85 18.39 18.65 9.52
CA VAL A 85 17.36 17.61 9.75
C VAL A 85 16.89 17.55 11.20
N ASN A 86 17.66 18.11 12.14
CA ASN A 86 17.31 18.12 13.56
C ASN A 86 16.77 19.48 14.06
N LEU A 87 16.48 20.41 13.14
CA LEU A 87 15.98 21.74 13.51
C LEU A 87 14.55 21.67 14.06
N VAL A 88 14.32 22.43 15.13
CA VAL A 88 13.01 22.59 15.78
C VAL A 88 12.39 23.97 15.55
N ALA A 89 13.17 24.93 15.07
CA ALA A 89 12.76 26.31 14.83
C ALA A 89 13.42 26.87 13.56
N PRO A 90 12.85 27.93 12.95
CA PRO A 90 13.49 28.67 11.87
C PRO A 90 14.92 29.08 12.25
N THR A 91 15.89 28.78 11.38
CA THR A 91 17.31 29.03 11.63
C THR A 91 17.94 29.68 10.40
N PHE A 92 18.94 30.54 10.61
CA PHE A 92 19.70 31.11 9.50
C PHE A 92 20.46 29.99 8.77
N VAL A 93 20.71 30.16 7.48
CA VAL A 93 21.53 29.21 6.70
C VAL A 93 22.98 29.66 6.76
N ASN A 94 23.80 28.92 7.50
CA ASN A 94 25.21 29.22 7.69
C ASN A 94 26.02 27.93 7.85
N GLY A 95 27.28 27.96 7.42
CA GLY A 95 28.19 26.81 7.55
C GLY A 95 27.85 25.63 6.64
N VAL A 96 27.19 25.87 5.50
CA VAL A 96 26.85 24.84 4.53
C VAL A 96 27.85 24.87 3.37
N GLU A 97 28.65 23.81 3.21
CA GLU A 97 29.58 23.67 2.08
C GLU A 97 28.87 23.18 0.81
N ASN A 98 27.80 23.87 0.40
CA ASN A 98 27.09 23.55 -0.84
C ASN A 98 26.49 24.85 -1.45
N PRO A 99 26.94 25.24 -2.66
CA PRO A 99 26.49 26.46 -3.34
C PRO A 99 24.98 26.55 -3.55
N PHE A 100 24.28 25.42 -3.59
CA PHE A 100 22.82 25.39 -3.69
C PHE A 100 22.16 25.99 -2.44
N PHE A 101 22.69 25.76 -1.24
CA PHE A 101 22.07 26.24 0.00
C PHE A 101 22.53 27.66 0.38
N ASP A 102 23.73 28.08 -0.02
CA ASP A 102 24.28 29.43 0.24
C ASP A 102 23.43 30.59 -0.31
N GLN A 103 22.53 30.29 -1.23
CA GLN A 103 21.64 31.29 -1.81
C GLN A 103 20.37 31.56 -0.98
N PHE A 104 20.15 30.85 0.12
CA PHE A 104 19.00 31.03 1.00
C PHE A 104 19.44 31.72 2.30
N ASN A 105 18.55 32.49 2.90
CA ASN A 105 18.82 33.18 4.16
C ASN A 105 18.39 32.32 5.35
N TRP A 106 17.26 31.63 5.21
CA TRP A 106 16.60 30.92 6.31
C TRP A 106 16.18 29.51 5.88
N VAL A 107 16.21 28.60 6.85
CA VAL A 107 15.62 27.26 6.77
C VAL A 107 14.54 27.12 7.85
N ILE A 108 13.35 26.70 7.44
CA ILE A 108 12.18 26.54 8.30
C ILE A 108 11.83 25.04 8.36
N PRO A 109 11.93 24.41 9.54
CA PRO A 109 11.49 23.03 9.73
C PRO A 109 9.97 22.95 9.81
N VAL A 110 9.39 22.06 9.01
CA VAL A 110 7.96 21.81 8.95
C VAL A 110 7.70 20.46 9.61
N ARG A 111 7.27 20.48 10.86
CA ARG A 111 7.08 19.29 11.70
C ARG A 111 5.60 19.01 11.93
N HIS A 112 5.24 17.73 11.90
CA HIS A 112 3.95 17.24 12.39
C HIS A 112 4.20 16.32 13.59
N LYS A 113 3.81 16.78 14.78
CA LYS A 113 4.21 16.17 16.07
C LYS A 113 5.74 16.11 16.15
N GLU A 114 6.32 14.93 16.37
CA GLU A 114 7.77 14.74 16.44
C GLU A 114 8.43 14.47 15.08
N ASN A 115 7.65 14.33 14.01
CA ASN A 115 8.19 13.98 12.70
C ASN A 115 8.48 15.25 11.89
N LEU A 116 9.73 15.40 11.42
CA LEU A 116 10.08 16.41 10.44
C LEU A 116 9.57 15.96 9.06
N LEU A 117 8.58 16.67 8.54
CA LEU A 117 7.97 16.37 7.24
C LEU A 117 8.70 17.07 6.10
N ALA A 118 9.15 18.31 6.32
CA ALA A 118 9.83 19.09 5.29
C ALA A 118 10.81 20.11 5.86
N LEU A 119 11.72 20.55 4.99
CA LEU A 119 12.59 21.71 5.19
C LEU A 119 12.29 22.72 4.10
N LEU A 120 11.94 23.93 4.51
CA LEU A 120 11.63 25.02 3.62
C LEU A 120 12.73 26.08 3.68
N TYR A 121 13.51 26.19 2.61
CA TYR A 121 14.53 27.21 2.45
C TYR A 121 13.93 28.43 1.78
N ILE A 122 14.26 29.62 2.29
CA ILE A 122 13.69 30.88 1.82
C ILE A 122 14.80 31.91 1.65
N ARG A 123 14.73 32.66 0.55
CA ARG A 123 15.50 33.88 0.33
C ARG A 123 14.55 35.07 0.28
N ASP A 124 14.83 36.08 1.09
CA ASP A 124 14.09 37.34 1.09
C ASP A 124 14.92 38.43 0.40
N SER A 125 14.32 39.19 -0.52
CA SER A 125 14.98 40.30 -1.22
C SER A 125 15.08 41.59 -0.41
N THR A 126 14.35 41.72 0.70
CA THR A 126 14.32 42.95 1.51
C THR A 126 15.42 43.01 2.57
N ILE A 127 16.23 41.96 2.68
CA ILE A 127 17.16 41.76 3.78
C ILE A 127 18.61 41.85 3.28
N ALA A 128 19.28 42.96 3.61
CA ALA A 128 20.70 43.18 3.37
C ALA A 128 21.58 42.94 4.62
N GLY A 129 21.06 42.29 5.68
CA GLY A 129 21.78 42.01 6.94
C GLY A 129 20.86 41.35 7.96
N GLU A 130 21.33 41.10 9.20
CA GLU A 130 20.55 40.60 10.35
C GLU A 130 19.43 41.59 10.78
N GLY A 131 18.50 41.89 9.88
CA GLY A 131 17.27 42.63 10.14
C GLY A 131 16.17 41.64 10.51
N ASP A 132 15.51 41.93 11.62
CA ASP A 132 14.48 41.12 12.27
C ASP A 132 13.32 40.82 11.29
N VAL A 133 13.35 39.65 10.64
CA VAL A 133 12.15 39.11 9.99
C VAL A 133 11.15 38.94 11.11
N SER A 134 9.99 39.58 10.99
CA SER A 134 8.94 39.40 12.00
C SER A 134 8.68 37.90 12.18
N GLU A 135 8.82 37.42 13.41
CA GLU A 135 8.48 36.05 13.82
C GLU A 135 7.11 35.60 13.28
N GLY A 136 6.21 36.57 13.03
CA GLY A 136 4.91 36.40 12.37
C GLY A 136 4.95 35.89 10.92
N VAL A 137 5.98 36.19 10.13
CA VAL A 137 6.11 35.72 8.73
C VAL A 137 6.59 34.27 8.69
N PHE A 138 7.57 33.92 9.54
CA PHE A 138 8.05 32.54 9.63
C PHE A 138 6.99 31.60 10.17
N SER A 139 6.34 31.98 11.28
CA SER A 139 5.25 31.20 11.86
C SER A 139 4.09 31.02 10.87
N PHE A 140 3.73 32.06 10.11
CA PHE A 140 2.73 31.95 9.05
C PHE A 140 3.17 31.00 7.93
N THR A 141 4.39 31.16 7.42
CA THR A 141 4.91 30.33 6.32
C THR A 141 5.01 28.86 6.73
N GLN A 142 5.51 28.60 7.94
CA GLN A 142 5.55 27.27 8.54
C GLN A 142 4.14 26.67 8.69
N THR A 143 3.16 27.48 9.11
CA THR A 143 1.76 27.06 9.23
C THR A 143 1.18 26.70 7.86
N LEU A 144 1.42 27.52 6.84
CA LEU A 144 0.94 27.27 5.48
C LEU A 144 1.57 26.01 4.88
N ALA A 145 2.88 25.82 5.09
CA ALA A 145 3.59 24.62 4.68
C ALA A 145 3.06 23.37 5.40
N ASN A 146 2.85 23.46 6.71
CA ASN A 146 2.25 22.40 7.51
C ASN A 146 0.85 22.02 6.98
N LEU A 147 -0.01 23.02 6.72
CA LEU A 147 -1.36 22.80 6.19
C LEU A 147 -1.32 22.03 4.86
N LEU A 148 -0.46 22.47 3.93
CA LEU A 148 -0.26 21.83 2.64
C LEU A 148 0.21 20.38 2.78
N LEU A 149 1.27 20.16 3.55
CA LEU A 149 1.92 18.86 3.66
C LEU A 149 1.03 17.85 4.37
N VAL A 150 0.37 18.25 5.46
CA VAL A 150 -0.59 17.39 6.17
C VAL A 150 -1.76 17.02 5.25
N ALA A 151 -2.27 17.97 4.45
CA ALA A 151 -3.32 17.67 3.48
C ALA A 151 -2.88 16.66 2.41
N ILE A 152 -1.66 16.81 1.89
CA ILE A 152 -1.06 15.87 0.92
C ILE A 152 -0.86 14.48 1.56
N GLU A 153 -0.32 14.42 2.78
CA GLU A 153 -0.09 13.17 3.52
C GLU A 153 -1.42 12.44 3.78
N ASN A 154 -2.42 13.14 4.31
CA ASN A 154 -3.76 12.59 4.53
C ASN A 154 -4.37 12.04 3.24
N LYS A 155 -4.21 12.74 2.12
CA LYS A 155 -4.68 12.29 0.81
C LYS A 155 -3.95 11.02 0.34
N LYS A 156 -2.64 10.91 0.58
CA LYS A 156 -1.85 9.70 0.28
C LYS A 156 -2.32 8.52 1.14
N LEU A 157 -2.51 8.74 2.44
CA LEU A 157 -3.00 7.73 3.37
C LEU A 157 -4.40 7.24 2.99
N ALA A 158 -5.33 8.16 2.70
CA ALA A 158 -6.69 7.81 2.27
C ALA A 158 -6.70 6.95 0.99
N ARG A 159 -5.87 7.31 -0.01
CA ARG A 159 -5.74 6.51 -1.24
C ARG A 159 -5.17 5.12 -0.98
N LYS A 160 -4.18 5.01 -0.09
CA LYS A 160 -3.59 3.72 0.29
C LYS A 160 -4.62 2.83 0.98
N GLU A 161 -5.43 3.41 1.87
CA GLU A 161 -6.49 2.69 2.56
C GLU A 161 -7.59 2.23 1.60
N LEU A 162 -8.04 3.07 0.67
CA LEU A 162 -9.01 2.68 -0.36
C LEU A 162 -8.50 1.50 -1.21
N LYS A 163 -7.24 1.53 -1.63
CA LYS A 163 -6.62 0.40 -2.37
C LYS A 163 -6.58 -0.87 -1.53
N ARG A 164 -6.23 -0.76 -0.24
CA ARG A 164 -6.19 -1.89 0.69
C ARG A 164 -7.59 -2.50 0.87
N GLN A 165 -8.61 -1.67 1.01
CA GLN A 165 -10.00 -2.12 1.13
C GLN A 165 -10.50 -2.80 -0.14
N ALA A 166 -10.18 -2.24 -1.32
CA ALA A 166 -10.52 -2.86 -2.60
C ALA A 166 -9.89 -4.26 -2.73
N MET A 167 -8.59 -4.38 -2.47
CA MET A 167 -7.87 -5.66 -2.50
C MET A 167 -8.42 -6.66 -1.48
N LYS A 168 -8.76 -6.20 -0.28
CA LYS A 168 -9.38 -7.07 0.74
C LYS A 168 -10.72 -7.62 0.25
N ARG A 169 -11.55 -6.78 -0.37
CA ARG A 169 -12.84 -7.19 -0.93
C ARG A 169 -12.69 -8.18 -2.08
N GLU A 170 -11.72 -7.99 -2.97
CA GLU A 170 -11.39 -8.95 -4.03
C GLU A 170 -10.99 -10.31 -3.45
N LEU A 171 -10.19 -10.34 -2.37
CA LEU A 171 -9.80 -11.57 -1.69
C LEU A 171 -10.97 -12.23 -0.93
N GLU A 172 -11.90 -11.46 -0.37
CA GLU A 172 -13.14 -11.98 0.23
C GLU A 172 -14.01 -12.67 -0.85
N ILE A 173 -14.18 -12.05 -2.01
CA ILE A 173 -14.90 -12.67 -3.14
C ILE A 173 -14.20 -13.96 -3.60
N ALA A 174 -12.86 -13.94 -3.73
CA ALA A 174 -12.11 -15.13 -4.12
C ALA A 174 -12.25 -16.28 -3.10
N ARG A 175 -12.31 -15.96 -1.81
CA ARG A 175 -12.60 -16.93 -0.74
C ARG A 175 -13.96 -17.57 -0.92
N ASP A 176 -15.00 -16.77 -1.15
CA ASP A 176 -16.36 -17.29 -1.35
C ASP A 176 -16.43 -18.20 -2.58
N VAL A 177 -15.77 -17.82 -3.67
CA VAL A 177 -15.66 -18.66 -4.87
C VAL A 177 -14.93 -19.98 -4.59
N GLN A 178 -13.82 -19.93 -3.84
CA GLN A 178 -13.08 -21.13 -3.45
C GLN A 178 -13.92 -22.02 -2.53
N HIS A 179 -14.79 -21.45 -1.70
CA HIS A 179 -15.67 -22.22 -0.82
C HIS A 179 -16.64 -23.11 -1.61
N TYR A 180 -17.14 -22.66 -2.77
CA TYR A 180 -17.98 -23.47 -3.66
C TYR A 180 -17.25 -24.67 -4.31
N LEU A 181 -15.93 -24.78 -4.15
CA LEU A 181 -15.17 -25.93 -4.66
C LEU A 181 -15.20 -27.12 -3.69
N PHE A 182 -15.58 -26.89 -2.44
CA PHE A 182 -15.74 -27.93 -1.43
C PHE A 182 -17.14 -28.55 -1.51
N PRO A 183 -17.30 -29.82 -1.12
CA PRO A 183 -18.61 -30.46 -1.12
C PRO A 183 -19.54 -29.83 -0.07
N ASP A 184 -20.77 -29.48 -0.49
CA ASP A 184 -21.82 -28.94 0.39
C ASP A 184 -22.33 -30.00 1.38
N GLU A 185 -22.39 -31.25 0.94
CA GLU A 185 -22.84 -32.40 1.72
C GLU A 185 -21.80 -33.51 1.70
N LEU A 186 -21.59 -34.11 2.87
CA LEU A 186 -20.77 -35.30 3.04
C LEU A 186 -21.69 -36.49 3.32
N ARG A 187 -21.23 -37.70 2.98
CA ARG A 187 -22.01 -38.91 3.25
C ARG A 187 -22.24 -39.07 4.75
N HIS A 188 -23.51 -39.19 5.14
CA HIS A 188 -23.92 -39.43 6.51
C HIS A 188 -25.10 -40.41 6.54
N ASP A 189 -24.80 -41.70 6.68
CA ASP A 189 -25.78 -42.77 6.79
C ASP A 189 -25.38 -43.81 7.86
N ASP A 190 -26.18 -44.86 8.03
CA ASP A 190 -25.96 -45.89 9.06
C ASP A 190 -24.66 -46.70 8.84
N LYS A 191 -24.07 -46.66 7.63
CA LYS A 191 -22.83 -47.36 7.30
C LYS A 191 -21.61 -46.46 7.43
N VAL A 192 -21.71 -45.19 7.02
CA VAL A 192 -20.59 -44.24 7.01
C VAL A 192 -21.04 -42.85 7.46
N ILE A 193 -20.26 -42.27 8.37
CA ILE A 193 -20.38 -40.90 8.82
C ILE A 193 -19.09 -40.15 8.43
N MET A 194 -19.21 -39.16 7.56
CA MET A 194 -18.10 -38.34 7.12
C MET A 194 -18.25 -36.89 7.61
N ASN A 195 -17.19 -36.36 8.20
CA ASN A 195 -17.11 -34.98 8.67
C ASN A 195 -15.83 -34.35 8.16
N ALA A 196 -15.89 -33.08 7.77
CA ALA A 196 -14.74 -32.30 7.35
C ALA A 196 -14.80 -30.90 7.93
N PHE A 197 -13.62 -30.30 8.10
CA PHE A 197 -13.48 -28.92 8.55
C PHE A 197 -12.33 -28.26 7.79
N TYR A 198 -12.60 -27.08 7.22
CA TYR A 198 -11.61 -26.30 6.49
C TYR A 198 -11.56 -24.88 7.04
N LEU A 199 -10.37 -24.48 7.49
CA LEU A 199 -10.11 -23.14 7.98
C LEU A 199 -8.78 -22.62 7.38
N PRO A 200 -8.85 -21.82 6.31
CA PRO A 200 -7.63 -21.30 5.69
C PRO A 200 -6.95 -20.28 6.61
N HIS A 201 -5.62 -20.28 6.65
CA HIS A 201 -4.83 -19.31 7.41
C HIS A 201 -4.94 -17.87 6.83
N GLN A 202 -5.18 -17.77 5.53
CA GLN A 202 -5.46 -16.51 4.81
C GLN A 202 -6.88 -16.52 4.23
N ASN A 203 -7.23 -15.53 3.40
CA ASN A 203 -8.52 -15.53 2.69
C ASN A 203 -8.70 -16.77 1.80
N VAL A 204 -7.64 -17.20 1.09
CA VAL A 204 -7.65 -18.37 0.20
C VAL A 204 -6.45 -19.28 0.50
N GLY A 205 -6.60 -20.58 0.26
CA GLY A 205 -5.62 -21.60 0.64
C GLY A 205 -5.27 -22.59 -0.47
N GLY A 206 -4.22 -23.37 -0.25
CA GLY A 206 -3.83 -24.49 -1.11
C GLY A 206 -4.47 -25.82 -0.70
N ASP A 207 -4.92 -25.92 0.56
CA ASP A 207 -5.47 -27.15 1.10
C ASP A 207 -6.86 -27.42 0.51
N TYR A 208 -7.14 -28.70 0.33
CA TYR A 208 -8.32 -29.19 -0.34
C TYR A 208 -8.77 -30.50 0.28
N TYR A 209 -10.08 -30.72 0.31
CA TYR A 209 -10.67 -32.02 0.56
C TYR A 209 -11.88 -32.20 -0.35
N ASP A 210 -12.23 -33.44 -0.65
CA ASP A 210 -13.45 -33.73 -1.41
C ASP A 210 -14.12 -35.03 -0.96
N TYR A 211 -15.41 -35.08 -1.27
CA TYR A 211 -16.25 -36.26 -1.26
C TYR A 211 -16.91 -36.36 -2.63
N ILE A 212 -16.63 -37.45 -3.35
CA ILE A 212 -17.10 -37.65 -4.71
C ILE A 212 -17.88 -38.97 -4.78
N PRO A 213 -19.22 -38.94 -4.90
CA PRO A 213 -19.99 -40.15 -5.16
C PRO A 213 -19.62 -40.72 -6.54
N THR A 214 -19.53 -42.05 -6.65
CA THR A 214 -19.34 -42.70 -7.95
C THR A 214 -20.68 -42.97 -8.63
N VAL A 215 -20.66 -43.57 -9.83
CA VAL A 215 -21.87 -44.05 -10.52
C VAL A 215 -22.58 -45.16 -9.72
N ASN A 216 -21.86 -45.86 -8.85
CA ASN A 216 -22.41 -46.89 -7.99
C ASN A 216 -22.66 -46.32 -6.58
N ASP A 217 -23.89 -46.38 -6.08
CA ASP A 217 -24.25 -45.78 -4.77
C ASP A 217 -23.52 -46.40 -3.56
N HIS A 218 -22.99 -47.61 -3.71
CA HIS A 218 -22.17 -48.28 -2.70
C HIS A 218 -20.69 -47.91 -2.75
N GLN A 219 -20.26 -47.11 -3.74
CA GLN A 219 -18.89 -46.65 -3.90
C GLN A 219 -18.78 -45.13 -3.86
N PHE A 220 -17.78 -44.64 -3.14
CA PHE A 220 -17.44 -43.23 -3.12
C PHE A 220 -15.94 -43.03 -2.99
N ILE A 221 -15.48 -41.87 -3.46
CA ILE A 221 -14.11 -41.41 -3.33
C ILE A 221 -14.06 -40.30 -2.28
N PHE A 222 -13.02 -40.31 -1.47
CA PHE A 222 -12.66 -39.17 -0.64
C PHE A 222 -11.19 -38.83 -0.87
N CYS A 223 -10.85 -37.56 -0.70
CA CYS A 223 -9.48 -37.14 -0.84
C CYS A 223 -9.14 -35.94 0.03
N ILE A 224 -7.85 -35.77 0.29
CA ILE A 224 -7.28 -34.54 0.84
C ILE A 224 -6.02 -34.19 0.06
N ALA A 225 -5.79 -32.91 -0.16
CA ALA A 225 -4.62 -32.40 -0.86
C ALA A 225 -4.09 -31.13 -0.18
N ASP A 226 -2.79 -30.91 -0.27
CA ASP A 226 -2.14 -29.66 0.13
C ASP A 226 -1.16 -29.22 -0.98
N VAL A 227 -1.45 -28.06 -1.54
CA VAL A 227 -0.66 -27.42 -2.60
C VAL A 227 0.48 -26.63 -1.97
N SER A 228 1.71 -26.93 -2.38
CA SER A 228 2.88 -26.18 -1.95
C SER A 228 2.75 -24.70 -2.33
N GLY A 229 2.91 -23.81 -1.35
CA GLY A 229 2.78 -22.37 -1.52
C GLY A 229 1.68 -21.80 -0.63
N LYS A 230 1.33 -20.53 -0.83
CA LYS A 230 0.30 -19.83 -0.04
C LYS A 230 -0.43 -18.79 -0.89
N GLY A 231 -1.63 -18.42 -0.45
CA GLY A 231 -2.42 -17.36 -1.05
C GLY A 231 -2.96 -17.70 -2.44
N VAL A 232 -3.15 -16.67 -3.27
CA VAL A 232 -3.85 -16.78 -4.56
C VAL A 232 -3.22 -17.79 -5.53
N PRO A 233 -1.88 -17.86 -5.72
CA PRO A 233 -1.31 -18.84 -6.65
C PRO A 233 -1.59 -20.30 -6.26
N ALA A 234 -1.50 -20.62 -4.97
CA ALA A 234 -1.81 -21.96 -4.47
C ALA A 234 -3.30 -22.30 -4.63
N ALA A 235 -4.17 -21.33 -4.36
CA ALA A 235 -5.62 -21.49 -4.54
C ALA A 235 -6.02 -21.75 -6.00
N LEU A 236 -5.39 -21.06 -6.96
CA LEU A 236 -5.66 -21.29 -8.39
C LEU A 236 -5.20 -22.69 -8.85
N LEU A 237 -4.05 -23.13 -8.37
CA LEU A 237 -3.56 -24.48 -8.67
C LEU A 237 -4.45 -25.55 -8.02
N MET A 238 -4.95 -25.30 -6.81
CA MET A 238 -5.95 -26.13 -6.13
C MET A 238 -7.25 -26.23 -6.95
N SER A 239 -7.78 -25.12 -7.46
CA SER A 239 -8.98 -25.13 -8.31
C SER A 239 -8.78 -25.94 -9.60
N ASN A 240 -7.61 -25.81 -10.24
CA ASN A 240 -7.27 -26.60 -11.43
C ASN A 240 -7.18 -28.10 -11.08
N PHE A 241 -6.54 -28.44 -9.96
CA PHE A 241 -6.44 -29.82 -9.48
C PHE A 241 -7.82 -30.42 -9.20
N GLN A 242 -8.69 -29.69 -8.50
CA GLN A 242 -10.06 -30.11 -8.20
C GLN A 242 -10.86 -30.40 -9.47
N ALA A 243 -10.81 -29.49 -10.45
CA ALA A 243 -11.51 -29.66 -11.72
C ALA A 243 -11.01 -30.89 -12.51
N ALA A 244 -9.69 -31.11 -12.53
CA ALA A 244 -9.08 -32.28 -13.16
C ALA A 244 -9.51 -33.58 -12.47
N LEU A 245 -9.43 -33.63 -11.13
CA LEU A 245 -9.82 -34.80 -10.34
C LEU A 245 -11.28 -35.18 -10.58
N ARG A 246 -12.21 -34.21 -10.46
CA ARG A 246 -13.64 -34.46 -10.67
C ARG A 246 -13.96 -34.90 -12.10
N THR A 247 -13.15 -34.52 -13.08
CA THR A 247 -13.28 -34.98 -14.46
C THR A 247 -12.81 -36.42 -14.61
N LEU A 248 -11.67 -36.78 -14.02
CA LEU A 248 -11.10 -38.12 -14.10
C LEU A 248 -11.94 -39.17 -13.36
N VAL A 249 -12.46 -38.84 -12.18
CA VAL A 249 -13.32 -39.72 -11.37
C VAL A 249 -14.63 -40.08 -12.08
N ARG A 250 -15.12 -39.21 -12.99
CA ARG A 250 -16.30 -39.52 -13.82
C ARG A 250 -16.03 -40.57 -14.90
N ARG A 251 -14.75 -40.79 -15.24
CA ARG A 251 -14.32 -41.69 -16.32
C ARG A 251 -13.89 -43.05 -15.79
N THR A 252 -13.17 -43.09 -14.68
CA THR A 252 -12.61 -44.32 -14.11
C THR A 252 -12.63 -44.26 -12.59
N THR A 253 -12.66 -45.42 -11.94
CA THR A 253 -12.45 -45.58 -10.49
C THR A 253 -11.09 -46.17 -10.16
N ASP A 254 -10.23 -46.39 -11.16
CA ASP A 254 -8.86 -46.84 -10.96
C ASP A 254 -8.01 -45.68 -10.41
N LEU A 255 -7.66 -45.77 -9.12
CA LEU A 255 -6.92 -44.72 -8.43
C LEU A 255 -5.50 -44.53 -8.99
N GLU A 256 -4.87 -45.59 -9.52
CA GLU A 256 -3.53 -45.49 -10.09
C GLU A 256 -3.57 -44.70 -11.42
N GLU A 257 -4.57 -44.97 -12.27
CA GLU A 257 -4.81 -44.20 -13.50
C GLU A 257 -5.08 -42.72 -13.17
N ILE A 258 -5.98 -42.46 -12.22
CA ILE A 258 -6.34 -41.10 -11.79
C ILE A 258 -5.11 -40.32 -11.31
N VAL A 259 -4.29 -40.91 -10.43
CA VAL A 259 -3.12 -40.23 -9.85
C VAL A 259 -2.06 -39.95 -10.91
N ASN A 260 -1.81 -40.88 -11.83
CA ASN A 260 -0.84 -40.67 -12.90
C ASN A 260 -1.27 -39.56 -13.87
N ASP A 261 -2.55 -39.53 -14.25
CA ASP A 261 -3.10 -38.47 -15.10
C ASP A 261 -3.09 -37.10 -14.41
N LEU A 262 -3.44 -37.06 -13.11
CA LEU A 262 -3.36 -35.83 -12.31
C LEU A 262 -1.92 -35.31 -12.23
N ASN A 263 -0.96 -36.17 -11.97
CA ASN A 263 0.45 -35.78 -11.87
C ASN A 263 0.94 -35.17 -13.19
N LEU A 264 0.59 -35.78 -14.33
CA LEU A 264 0.95 -35.25 -15.65
C LEU A 264 0.31 -33.88 -15.92
N HIS A 265 -0.99 -33.72 -15.60
CA HIS A 265 -1.72 -32.47 -15.78
C HIS A 265 -1.15 -31.33 -14.92
N ILE A 266 -0.86 -31.62 -13.65
CA ILE A 266 -0.30 -30.63 -12.72
C ILE A 266 1.14 -30.29 -13.08
N PHE A 267 1.96 -31.27 -13.48
CA PHE A 267 3.34 -31.01 -13.90
C PHE A 267 3.40 -30.01 -15.07
N GLN A 268 2.51 -30.15 -16.05
CA GLN A 268 2.39 -29.22 -17.17
C GLN A 268 1.87 -27.84 -16.74
N SER A 269 0.97 -27.78 -15.76
CA SER A 269 0.35 -26.54 -15.28
C SER A 269 1.23 -25.75 -14.29
N ALA A 270 2.06 -26.44 -13.50
CA ALA A 270 2.81 -25.87 -12.38
C ALA A 270 4.23 -25.39 -12.77
N ASN A 271 4.64 -25.52 -14.04
CA ASN A 271 5.99 -25.19 -14.54
C ASN A 271 7.12 -25.76 -13.66
N GLY A 272 6.89 -26.88 -12.97
CA GLY A 272 7.85 -27.52 -12.07
C GLY A 272 8.21 -26.75 -10.78
N GLN A 273 7.52 -25.66 -10.45
CA GLN A 273 7.84 -24.84 -9.26
C GLN A 273 7.00 -25.20 -8.03
N ASN A 274 5.81 -25.75 -8.24
CA ASN A 274 4.89 -26.15 -7.18
C ASN A 274 4.60 -27.65 -7.31
N PHE A 275 4.30 -28.28 -6.17
CA PHE A 275 3.82 -29.65 -6.08
C PHE A 275 2.57 -29.72 -5.20
N ILE A 276 1.87 -30.84 -5.27
CA ILE A 276 0.68 -31.10 -4.46
C ILE A 276 0.93 -32.40 -3.74
N THR A 277 0.85 -32.37 -2.41
CA THR A 277 0.74 -33.62 -1.64
C THR A 277 -0.71 -34.06 -1.66
N PHE A 278 -0.97 -35.34 -1.90
CA PHE A 278 -2.32 -35.81 -2.14
C PHE A 278 -2.57 -37.18 -1.51
N PHE A 279 -3.76 -37.39 -0.99
CA PHE A 279 -4.26 -38.68 -0.55
C PHE A 279 -5.64 -38.89 -1.16
N ILE A 280 -5.87 -40.06 -1.75
CA ILE A 280 -7.16 -40.45 -2.32
C ILE A 280 -7.52 -41.87 -1.90
N GLY A 281 -8.78 -42.08 -1.53
CA GLY A 281 -9.34 -43.38 -1.18
C GLY A 281 -10.65 -43.64 -1.92
N LEU A 282 -10.84 -44.88 -2.36
CA LEU A 282 -12.07 -45.44 -2.89
C LEU A 282 -12.62 -46.44 -1.87
N VAL A 283 -13.81 -46.17 -1.36
CA VAL A 283 -14.53 -47.07 -0.44
C VAL A 283 -15.58 -47.84 -1.23
N ASP A 284 -15.64 -49.16 -1.03
CA ASP A 284 -16.72 -50.03 -1.50
C ASP A 284 -17.46 -50.64 -0.31
N LEU A 285 -18.70 -50.16 -0.07
CA LEU A 285 -19.53 -50.54 1.07
C LEU A 285 -20.15 -51.93 0.96
N GLU A 286 -20.16 -52.53 -0.23
CA GLU A 286 -20.64 -53.91 -0.40
C GLU A 286 -19.53 -54.91 -0.11
N LYS A 287 -18.30 -54.58 -0.51
CA LYS A 287 -17.11 -55.41 -0.29
C LYS A 287 -16.42 -55.15 1.05
N ASP A 288 -16.87 -54.14 1.77
CA ASP A 288 -16.27 -53.66 3.02
C ASP A 288 -14.76 -53.43 2.88
N ASN A 289 -14.38 -52.70 1.82
CA ASN A 289 -12.97 -52.44 1.53
C ASN A 289 -12.69 -50.97 1.19
N LEU A 290 -11.44 -50.60 1.45
CA LEU A 290 -10.86 -49.30 1.11
C LEU A 290 -9.60 -49.54 0.29
N VAL A 291 -9.56 -49.00 -0.93
CA VAL A 291 -8.36 -48.90 -1.74
C VAL A 291 -7.88 -47.47 -1.69
N TYR A 292 -6.59 -47.22 -1.48
CA TYR A 292 -6.07 -45.86 -1.37
C TYR A 292 -4.70 -45.70 -2.03
N VAL A 293 -4.36 -44.46 -2.36
CA VAL A 293 -3.04 -44.04 -2.84
C VAL A 293 -2.61 -42.82 -2.04
N ASN A 294 -1.40 -42.88 -1.46
CA ASN A 294 -0.77 -41.75 -0.78
C ASN A 294 0.36 -41.19 -1.66
N CYS A 295 0.21 -39.95 -2.10
CA CYS A 295 1.16 -39.18 -2.90
C CYS A 295 1.96 -38.19 -2.03
N GLY A 296 2.52 -38.67 -0.92
CA GLY A 296 3.36 -37.89 -0.02
C GLY A 296 2.61 -36.99 0.97
N HIS A 297 1.32 -37.23 1.19
CA HIS A 297 0.52 -36.50 2.16
C HIS A 297 0.63 -37.17 3.55
N ASN A 298 1.28 -36.48 4.49
CA ASN A 298 1.42 -36.91 5.88
C ASN A 298 0.75 -35.87 6.79
N PRO A 299 0.15 -36.24 7.93
CA PRO A 299 0.13 -37.56 8.55
C PRO A 299 -1.16 -38.33 8.19
N LEU A 300 -1.06 -39.31 7.29
CA LEU A 300 -2.08 -40.30 7.01
C LEU A 300 -1.45 -41.68 6.85
#